data_AF-T0ZMG1-F1
#
_entry.id   AF-T0ZMG1-F1
#
_cell.length_a   1.000
_cell.length_b   1.000
_cell.length_c   1.000
_cell.angle_alpha   90.00
_cell.angle_beta   90.00
_cell.angle_gamma   90.00
#
_symmetry.space_group_name_H-M   'P 1'
#
loop_
_entity.id
_entity.type
_entity.pdbx_description
1 polymer ?
#
loop_
_entity_poly.entity_id
_entity_poly.type
_entity_poly.pdbx_seq_one_letter_code
_entity_poly.pdbx_strand_id
1 'polypeptide(L)' 'MAPRIPSARRPATDRSRPPIRVLVTDVDGTLTDRSRRLDPAAVAAIRAVEDRGLSVVLATGNVLPV' A
#
# COMPACT_ATOMS: atom_id res chain seq x y z
N MET A 1 9.21 4.01 19.80
CA MET A 1 8.53 2.70 19.67
C MET A 1 8.07 2.58 18.22
N ALA A 2 8.73 1.75 17.40
CA ALA A 2 8.33 1.56 16.02
C ALA A 2 6.98 0.83 15.96
N PRO A 3 6.03 1.22 15.09
CA PRO A 3 4.76 0.52 14.98
C PRO A 3 5.00 -0.93 14.51
N ARG A 4 4.55 -1.90 15.30
CA ARG A 4 4.48 -3.30 14.87
C ARG A 4 3.41 -3.39 13.80
N ILE A 5 3.82 -3.52 12.53
CA ILE A 5 2.90 -3.95 11.48
C ILE A 5 2.35 -5.31 11.94
N PRO A 6 1.03 -5.47 12.15
CA PRO A 6 0.44 -6.76 12.51
C PRO A 6 0.93 -7.79 11.50
N SER A 7 1.22 -9.01 11.94
CA SER A 7 1.65 -10.08 11.04
C SER A 7 0.53 -10.39 10.05
N ALA A 8 0.49 -9.64 8.94
CA ALA A 8 -0.43 -9.89 7.85
C ALA A 8 -0.23 -11.34 7.44
N ARG A 9 -1.33 -12.09 7.37
CA ARG A 9 -1.33 -13.48 6.91
C ARG A 9 -0.59 -13.49 5.57
N ARG A 10 0.62 -14.05 5.53
CA ARG A 10 1.37 -14.12 4.27
C ARG A 10 0.53 -14.94 3.30
N PRO A 11 0.20 -14.41 2.11
CA PRO A 11 -0.33 -15.25 1.05
C PRO A 11 0.63 -16.42 0.87
N ALA A 12 0.09 -17.63 0.68
CA ALA A 12 0.92 -18.76 0.27
C ALA A 12 1.73 -18.29 -0.95
N THR A 13 3.06 -18.36 -0.87
CA THR A 13 3.97 -17.98 -1.95
C THR A 13 3.89 -19.03 -3.04
N ASP A 14 2.77 -19.02 -3.75
CA ASP A 14 2.59 -19.80 -4.96
C ASP A 14 3.47 -19.18 -6.05
N ARG A 15 4.58 -19.85 -6.34
CA ARG A 15 5.52 -19.44 -7.39
C ARG A 15 4.96 -19.61 -8.81
N SER A 16 3.77 -20.20 -8.97
CA SER A 16 3.09 -20.34 -10.26
C SER A 16 2.27 -19.11 -10.66
N ARG A 17 2.06 -18.15 -9.75
CA ARG A 17 1.33 -16.92 -10.08
C ARG A 17 2.15 -16.01 -11.00
N PRO A 18 1.48 -15.35 -11.96
CA PRO A 18 2.15 -14.36 -12.79
C PRO A 18 2.71 -13.23 -11.92
N PRO A 19 3.83 -12.61 -12.35
CA PRO A 19 4.44 -11.51 -11.60
C PRO A 19 3.47 -10.34 -11.46
N ILE A 20 3.45 -9.72 -10.28
CA ILE A 20 2.66 -8.50 -10.04
C ILE A 20 3.24 -7.38 -10.89
N ARG A 21 2.37 -6.65 -11.59
CA ARG A 21 2.75 -5.57 -12.51
C ARG A 21 2.38 -4.18 -12.02
N VAL A 22 1.42 -4.09 -11.12
CA VAL A 22 0.87 -2.83 -10.59
C VAL A 22 0.39 -3.06 -9.15
N LEU A 23 0.55 -2.06 -8.30
CA LEU A 23 -0.09 -1.99 -6.98
C LEU A 23 -1.21 -0.96 -7.06
N VAL A 24 -2.43 -1.38 -6.74
CA VAL A 24 -3.58 -0.48 -6.59
C VAL A 24 -3.97 -0.48 -5.12
N THR A 25 -4.12 0.71 -4.53
CA THR A 25 -4.46 0.84 -3.11
C THR A 25 -5.41 2.01 -2.86
N ASP A 26 -6.33 1.83 -1.93
CA ASP A 26 -7.19 2.90 -1.42
C ASP A 26 -6.40 3.80 -0.43
N VAL A 27 -6.96 4.95 -0.06
CA VAL A 27 -6.33 5.90 0.87
C VAL A 27 -7.02 5.85 2.24
N ASP A 28 -8.30 6.15 2.33
CA ASP A 28 -8.98 6.40 3.61
C ASP A 28 -9.26 5.09 4.36
N GLY A 29 -8.61 4.93 5.51
CA GLY A 29 -8.69 3.69 6.30
C GLY A 29 -7.82 2.56 5.74
N THR A 30 -7.12 2.80 4.62
CA THR A 30 -6.12 1.89 4.04
C THR A 30 -4.69 2.41 4.30
N LEU A 31 -4.37 3.61 3.80
CA LEU A 31 -3.09 4.29 4.04
C LEU A 31 -3.16 5.28 5.20
N THR A 32 -4.36 5.59 5.68
CA THR A 32 -4.58 6.45 6.83
C THR A 32 -5.09 5.69 8.04
N ASP A 33 -4.77 6.18 9.23
CA ASP A 33 -5.41 5.73 10.46
C ASP A 33 -6.87 6.23 10.60
N ARG A 34 -7.52 5.91 11.72
CA ARG A 34 -8.90 6.33 12.03
C ARG A 34 -9.05 7.85 12.15
N SER A 35 -7.97 8.58 12.38
CA SER A 35 -7.92 10.04 12.40
C SER A 35 -7.56 10.65 11.05
N ARG A 36 -7.56 9.83 9.97
CA ARG A 36 -7.19 10.20 8.60
C ARG A 36 -5.76 10.73 8.45
N ARG A 37 -4.86 10.33 9.35
CA ARG A 37 -3.43 10.63 9.23
C ARG A 37 -2.75 9.52 8.45
N LEU A 38 -1.92 9.89 7.47
CA LEU A 38 -1.11 8.93 6.72
C LEU A 38 -0.20 8.13 7.66
N ASP A 39 -0.15 6.82 7.48
CA ASP A 39 0.83 5.94 8.12
C ASP A 39 2.19 6.06 7.40
N PRO A 40 3.23 6.60 8.04
CA PRO A 40 4.55 6.75 7.42
C PRO A 40 5.17 5.42 7.00
N ALA A 41 4.87 4.31 7.69
CA ALA A 41 5.38 3.00 7.34
C ALA A 41 4.72 2.47 6.05
N ALA A 42 3.42 2.72 5.86
CA ALA A 42 2.72 2.38 4.62
C ALA A 42 3.27 3.18 3.44
N VAL A 43 3.53 4.48 3.63
CA VAL A 43 4.17 5.34 2.61
C VAL A 43 5.56 4.83 2.25
N ALA A 44 6.39 4.48 3.24
CA ALA A 44 7.73 3.92 2.98
C ALA A 44 7.66 2.59 2.20
N ALA A 45 6.68 1.73 2.51
CA ALA A 45 6.47 0.48 1.78
C ALA A 45 6.05 0.73 0.31
N ILE A 46 5.19 1.71 0.07
CA ILE A 46 4.81 2.14 -1.29
C ILE A 46 6.04 2.60 -2.08
N ARG A 47 6.88 3.45 -1.49
CA ARG A 47 8.13 3.90 -2.13
C ARG A 47 9.04 2.74 -2.49
N ALA A 48 9.22 1.78 -1.59
CA ALA A 48 10.01 0.59 -1.86
C ALA A 48 9.43 -0.30 -2.99
N VAL A 49 8.13 -0.23 -3.26
CA VAL A 49 7.48 -0.90 -4.41
C VAL A 49 7.74 -0.13 -5.70
N GLU A 50 7.61 1.21 -5.68
CA GLU A 50 7.94 2.08 -6.82
C GLU A 50 9.42 1.96 -7.22
N ASP A 51 10.34 1.93 -6.25
CA ASP A 51 11.79 1.77 -6.47
C ASP A 51 12.14 0.44 -7.15
N ARG A 52 11.25 -0.57 -7.06
CA ARG A 52 11.37 -1.86 -7.75
C ARG A 52 10.78 -1.84 -9.16
N GLY A 53 10.31 -0.69 -9.64
CA GLY A 53 9.76 -0.49 -10.97
C GLY A 53 8.29 -0.88 -11.13
N LEU A 54 7.55 -1.08 -10.03
CA LEU A 54 6.10 -1.30 -10.10
C LEU A 54 5.36 0.04 -10.01
N SER A 55 4.45 0.27 -10.94
CA SER A 55 3.54 1.41 -10.86
C SER A 55 2.60 1.28 -9.66
N VAL A 56 2.36 2.40 -8.98
CA VAL A 56 1.39 2.51 -7.88
C VAL A 56 0.24 3.42 -8.31
N VAL A 57 -0.98 2.96 -8.11
CA VAL A 57 -2.21 3.71 -8.39
C VAL A 57 -3.00 3.87 -7.10
N LEU A 58 -3.34 5.12 -6.76
CA LEU A 58 -4.26 5.43 -5.68
C LEU A 58 -5.69 5.36 -6.22
N ALA A 59 -6.47 4.41 -5.73
CA ALA A 59 -7.88 4.23 -6.06
C ALA A 59 -8.73 4.79 -4.90
N THR A 60 -8.97 6.10 -4.94
CA THR A 60 -9.73 6.82 -3.90
C THR A 60 -11.04 7.37 -4.45
N GLY A 61 -12.09 7.38 -3.62
CA GLY A 61 -13.34 8.07 -3.90
C GLY A 61 -13.26 9.59 -3.68
N ASN A 62 -12.18 10.09 -3.07
CA ASN A 62 -11.94 11.52 -2.96
C ASN A 62 -11.40 12.03 -4.30
N VAL A 63 -12.16 12.91 -4.94
CA VAL A 63 -11.68 13.62 -6.12
C VAL A 63 -10.54 14.56 -5.70
N LEU A 64 -9.41 14.48 -6.40
CA LEU A 64 -8.41 15.53 -6.31
C LEU A 64 -9.07 16.81 -6.87
N PRO A 65 -9.15 17.91 -6.10
CA PRO A 65 -9.64 19.16 -6.65
C PRO A 65 -8.72 19.59 -7.81
N VAL A 66 -9.33 19.91 -8.95
CA VAL A 66 -8.68 20.53 -10.12
C VAL A 66 -8.59 22.03 -9.95
#